data_AF-A0A316HT53-F1
#
_entry.id   AF-A0A316HT53-F1
#
_cell.length_a   1.000
_cell.length_b   1.000
_cell.length_c   1.000
_cell.angle_alpha   90.00
_cell.angle_beta   90.00
_cell.angle_gamma   90.00
#
_symmetry.space_group_name_H-M   'P 1'
#
loop_
_entity.id
_entity.type
_entity.pdbx_description
1 polymer ?
#
loop_
_entity_poly.entity_id
_entity_poly.type
_entity_poly.pdbx_seq_one_letter_code
_entity_poly.pdbx_strand_id
1 'polypeptide(L)'
;MDSRQLVERLHDGGGFRRLPLIDEHGQVVGMHLTRFLRGGYLDVVQVRWHDGLAVWSRLFDEFNVDAPYSGPQRLGGTSGSLSDVVAALMPESGRHATQE
;
A
#
# COMPACT_ATOMS: atom_id res chain seq x y z
N MET A 1 3.68 -8.48 -17.04
CA MET A 1 2.67 -7.41 -16.90
C MET A 1 3.43 -6.12 -16.63
N ASP A 2 3.09 -5.03 -17.31
CA ASP A 2 3.80 -3.75 -17.15
C ASP A 2 3.51 -3.15 -15.76
N SER A 3 4.50 -2.52 -15.12
CA SER A 3 4.34 -1.85 -13.82
C SER A 3 3.23 -0.82 -13.85
N ARG A 4 3.05 -0.12 -14.98
CA ARG A 4 1.94 0.80 -15.17
C ARG A 4 0.59 0.11 -15.09
N GLN A 5 0.44 -1.04 -15.74
CA GLN A 5 -0.80 -1.82 -15.71
C GLN A 5 -1.11 -2.35 -14.30
N LEU A 6 -0.08 -2.72 -13.53
CA LEU A 6 -0.26 -3.14 -12.13
C LEU A 6 -0.74 -1.98 -11.24
N VAL A 7 -0.17 -0.78 -11.43
CA VAL A 7 -0.64 0.45 -10.74
C VAL A 7 -2.07 0.81 -11.15
N GLU A 8 -2.42 0.66 -12.42
CA GLU A 8 -3.79 0.86 -12.92
C GLU A 8 -4.76 -0.12 -12.26
N ARG A 9 -4.41 -1.41 -12.20
CA ARG A 9 -5.21 -2.43 -11.51
C ARG A 9 -5.42 -2.14 -10.03
N LEU A 10 -4.38 -1.68 -9.32
CA LEU A 10 -4.50 -1.29 -7.91
C LEU A 10 -5.43 -0.09 -7.72
N HIS A 11 -5.39 0.89 -8.62
CA HIS A 11 -6.28 2.05 -8.54
C HIS A 11 -7.73 1.70 -8.86
N ASP A 12 -7.97 1.14 -10.04
CA ASP A 12 -9.31 0.96 -10.58
C ASP A 12 -10.02 -0.22 -9.91
N GLY A 13 -9.30 -1.30 -9.64
CA GLY A 13 -9.84 -2.52 -9.03
C GLY A 13 -9.58 -2.65 -7.53
N GLY A 14 -8.51 -2.03 -7.02
CA GLY A 14 -8.08 -2.17 -5.62
C GLY A 14 -8.50 -1.01 -4.71
N GLY A 15 -9.05 0.08 -5.26
CA GLY A 15 -9.49 1.26 -4.52
C GLY A 15 -8.35 2.14 -4.00
N PHE A 16 -7.13 1.97 -4.51
CA PHE A 16 -5.97 2.75 -4.09
C PHE A 16 -5.96 4.15 -4.70
N ARG A 17 -5.73 5.17 -3.89
CA ARG A 17 -5.46 6.55 -4.34
C ARG A 17 -3.97 6.71 -4.64
N ARG A 18 -3.65 7.49 -5.67
CA ARG A 18 -2.27 7.72 -6.14
C ARG A 18 -1.75 9.06 -5.64
N LEU A 19 -0.53 9.07 -5.12
CA LEU A 19 0.22 10.28 -4.81
C LEU A 19 1.64 10.10 -5.36
N PRO A 20 2.29 11.16 -5.87
CA PRO A 20 3.67 11.06 -6.32
C PRO A 20 4.60 10.75 -5.14
N LEU A 21 5.54 9.82 -5.31
CA LEU A 21 6.64 9.61 -4.37
C LEU A 21 7.74 10.60 -4.73
N ILE A 22 8.02 11.51 -3.81
CA ILE A 22 8.99 12.58 -3.97
C ILE A 22 10.25 12.26 -3.15
N ASP A 23 11.43 12.42 -3.74
CA ASP A 23 12.70 12.29 -3.02
C ASP A 23 13.11 13.58 -2.30
N GLU A 24 14.26 13.56 -1.63
CA GLU A 24 14.80 14.72 -0.90
C GLU A 24 15.15 15.92 -1.80
N HIS A 25 15.28 15.71 -3.11
CA HIS A 25 15.57 16.74 -4.11
C HIS A 25 14.31 17.26 -4.81
N GLY A 26 13.11 16.87 -4.36
CA GLY A 26 11.85 17.28 -4.95
C GLY A 26 11.51 16.55 -6.26
N GLN A 27 12.25 15.50 -6.62
CA GLN A 27 12.02 14.74 -7.85
C GLN A 27 10.97 13.66 -7.64
N VAL A 28 10.11 13.46 -8.65
CA VAL A 28 9.17 12.33 -8.66
C VAL A 28 9.96 11.07 -9.01
N VAL A 29 10.15 10.20 -8.01
CA VAL A 29 10.91 8.94 -8.15
C VAL A 29 10.01 7.70 -8.15
N GLY A 30 8.70 7.90 -8.07
CA GLY A 30 7.75 6.80 -7.95
C GLY A 30 6.32 7.21 -7.64
N MET A 31 5.58 6.29 -7.03
CA MET A 31 4.23 6.54 -6.53
C MET A 31 4.00 5.94 -5.14
N HIS A 32 3.25 6.68 -4.33
CA HIS A 32 2.50 6.13 -3.21
C HIS A 32 1.11 5.73 -3.67
N LEU A 33 0.65 4.58 -3.20
CA LEU A 33 -0.71 4.11 -3.35
C LEU A 33 -1.26 3.87 -1.95
N THR A 34 -2.41 4.47 -1.63
CA THR A 34 -3.04 4.30 -0.32
C THR A 34 -4.50 3.92 -0.43
N ARG A 35 -4.97 3.00 0.42
CA ARG A 35 -6.41 2.74 0.60
C ARG A 35 -6.76 2.59 2.07
N PHE A 36 -7.85 3.22 2.46
CA PHE A 36 -8.48 2.97 3.75
C PHE A 36 -9.39 1.75 3.64
N LEU A 37 -9.28 0.86 4.62
CA LEU A 37 -10.14 -0.29 4.78
C LEU A 37 -11.08 -0.04 5.97
N ARG A 38 -12.17 -0.81 6.03
CA ARG A 38 -13.08 -0.78 7.19
C ARG A 38 -12.33 -1.21 8.46
N GLY A 39 -12.67 -0.59 9.58
CA GLY A 39 -12.06 -0.89 10.87
C GLY A 39 -10.73 -0.17 11.12
N GLY A 40 -10.48 0.98 10.48
CA GLY A 40 -9.31 1.82 10.80
C GLY A 40 -7.98 1.31 10.21
N TYR A 41 -8.01 0.38 9.25
CA TYR A 41 -6.78 -0.08 8.60
C TYR A 41 -6.45 0.76 7.37
N LEU A 42 -5.16 0.95 7.13
CA LEU A 42 -4.61 1.64 5.99
C LEU A 42 -3.58 0.75 5.29
N ASP A 43 -3.81 0.43 4.02
CA ASP A 43 -2.78 -0.18 3.18
C ASP A 43 -2.01 0.94 2.47
N VAL A 44 -0.68 0.92 2.60
CA VAL A 44 0.25 1.82 1.91
C VAL A 44 1.17 0.99 1.03
N VAL A 45 1.23 1.33 -0.26
CA VAL A 45 2.23 0.79 -1.19
C VAL A 45 3.10 1.93 -1.68
N GLN A 46 4.40 1.70 -1.76
CA GLN A 46 5.35 2.58 -2.42
C GLN A 46 5.95 1.82 -3.59
N VAL A 47 6.01 2.47 -4.75
CA VAL A 47 6.62 1.92 -5.96
C VAL A 47 7.70 2.90 -6.40
N ARG A 48 8.94 2.43 -6.54
CA ARG A 48 10.06 3.21 -7.07
C ARG A 48 10.28 2.86 -8.54
N TRP A 49 10.44 3.87 -9.39
CA TRP A 49 10.57 3.66 -10.84
C TRP A 49 11.97 3.19 -11.24
N HIS A 50 13.01 3.68 -10.57
CA HIS A 50 14.39 3.45 -10.98
C HIS A 50 14.83 1.99 -10.81
N ASP A 51 14.44 1.34 -9.71
CA ASP A 51 14.86 -0.01 -9.33
C ASP A 51 13.71 -1.03 -9.43
N GLY A 52 12.50 -0.59 -9.77
CA GLY A 52 11.30 -1.43 -9.85
C GLY A 52 10.88 -2.01 -8.49
N LEU A 53 11.45 -1.51 -7.39
CA LEU A 53 11.14 -1.99 -6.06
C LEU A 53 9.79 -1.45 -5.62
N ALA A 54 9.04 -2.32 -4.97
CA ALA A 54 7.81 -1.98 -4.29
C ALA A 54 7.84 -2.47 -2.85
N VAL A 55 7.16 -1.71 -2.00
CA VAL A 55 7.00 -2.01 -0.59
C VAL A 55 5.54 -1.81 -0.23
N TRP A 56 4.96 -2.75 0.49
CA TRP A 56 3.61 -2.62 1.06
C TRP A 56 3.68 -2.74 2.58
N SER A 57 2.84 -1.97 3.25
CA SER A 57 2.54 -2.15 4.67
C SER A 57 1.06 -1.95 4.96
N ARG A 58 0.53 -2.74 5.89
CA ARG A 58 -0.76 -2.52 6.53
C ARG A 58 -0.54 -1.85 7.88
N LEU A 59 -1.21 -0.73 8.08
CA LEU A 59 -1.18 0.06 9.29
C LEU A 59 -2.56 0.00 9.95
N PHE A 60 -2.59 0.04 11.27
CA PHE A 60 -3.79 0.26 12.06
C PHE A 60 -3.72 1.67 12.66
N ASP A 61 -4.66 2.50 12.23
CA ASP A 61 -4.76 3.91 12.59
C ASP A 61 -5.79 4.05 13.71
N GLU A 62 -5.36 3.73 14.93
CA GLU A 62 -6.15 3.92 16.15
C GLU A 62 -5.55 5.07 16.96
N PHE A 63 -6.42 6.01 17.37
CA PHE A 63 -6.01 7.09 18.24
C PHE A 63 -5.76 6.57 19.66
N ASN A 64 -4.52 6.68 20.13
CA ASN A 64 -4.13 6.32 21.49
C ASN A 64 -4.08 7.58 22.38
N VAL A 65 -4.98 7.66 23.37
CA VAL A 65 -5.03 8.80 24.31
C VAL A 65 -3.78 8.90 25.18
N ASP A 66 -3.16 7.77 25.51
CA ASP A 66 -1.94 7.70 26.33
C ASP A 66 -0.68 7.99 25.50
N ALA A 67 -0.79 7.97 24.17
CA ALA A 67 0.30 8.24 23.24
C ALA A 67 -0.20 8.98 21.97
N PRO A 68 -0.67 10.24 22.07
CA PRO A 68 -1.34 10.93 20.98
C PRO A 68 -0.45 11.24 19.76
N TYR A 69 0.87 11.11 19.92
CA TYR A 69 1.86 11.32 18.87
C TYR A 69 2.52 10.02 18.39
N SER A 70 2.11 8.85 18.89
CA SER A 70 2.64 7.59 18.36
C SER A 70 2.17 7.40 16.92
N GLY A 71 3.09 7.00 16.04
CA GLY A 71 2.72 6.62 14.69
C GLY A 71 1.79 5.40 14.68
N PRO A 72 1.07 5.18 13.56
CA PRO A 72 0.16 4.05 13.44
C PRO A 72 0.90 2.72 13.53
N GLN A 73 0.24 1.71 14.12
CA GLN A 73 0.84 0.40 14.33
C GLN A 73 0.96 -0.35 12.99
N ARG A 74 2.17 -0.82 12.65
CA ARG A 74 2.36 -1.70 11.49
C ARG A 74 1.95 -3.13 11.84
N LEU A 75 0.97 -3.66 11.12
CA LEU A 75 0.44 -5.02 11.30
C LEU A 75 1.10 -6.05 10.37
N GLY A 76 1.62 -5.60 9.24
CA GLY A 76 2.24 -6.49 8.26
C GLY A 76 2.75 -5.73 7.04
N GLY A 77 3.38 -6.45 6.13
CA GLY A 77 3.88 -5.90 4.88
C GLY A 77 4.82 -6.84 4.15
N THR A 78 5.17 -6.47 2.92
CA THR A 78 6.16 -7.17 2.11
C THR A 78 6.95 -6.17 1.27
N SER A 79 8.09 -6.60 0.76
CA SER A 79 8.95 -5.84 -0.13
C SER A 79 9.45 -6.75 -1.25
N GLY A 80 9.57 -6.22 -2.46
CA GLY A 80 10.04 -7.01 -3.61
C GLY A 80 9.72 -6.31 -4.91
N SER A 81 9.48 -7.09 -5.96
CA SER A 81 8.94 -6.53 -7.20
C SER A 81 7.49 -6.05 -6.99
N LEU A 82 7.03 -5.13 -7.85
CA LEU A 82 5.62 -4.70 -7.81
C LEU A 82 4.65 -5.87 -7.98
N SER A 83 5.01 -6.87 -8.78
CA SER A 83 4.21 -8.10 -8.92
C SER A 83 4.08 -8.87 -7.61
N ASP A 84 5.17 -9.02 -6.85
CA ASP A 84 5.14 -9.76 -5.57
C ASP A 84 4.26 -9.04 -4.55
N VAL A 85 4.37 -7.71 -4.50
CA VAL A 85 3.54 -6.86 -3.64
C VAL A 85 2.06 -6.95 -4.04
N VAL A 86 1.75 -6.89 -5.34
CA VAL A 86 0.36 -7.01 -5.83
C VAL A 86 -0.22 -8.39 -5.53
N ALA A 87 0.56 -9.46 -5.71
CA ALA A 87 0.13 -10.82 -5.40
C ALA A 87 -0.24 -10.98 -3.91
N ALA A 88 0.51 -10.36 -3.00
CA ALA A 88 0.18 -10.33 -1.57
C ALA A 88 -1.10 -9.53 -1.24
N LEU A 89 -1.40 -8.49 -2.03
CA LEU A 89 -2.54 -7.60 -1.81
C LEU A 89 -3.85 -8.09 -2.41
N MET A 90 -3.76 -8.88 -3.48
CA MET A 90 -4.90 -9.32 -4.29
C MET A 90 -4.82 -10.84 -4.46
N PRO A 91 -5.16 -11.64 -3.43
CA PRO A 91 -5.19 -13.08 -3.57
C PRO A 91 -6.15 -13.43 -4.73
N GLU A 92 -5.65 -14.19 -5.70
CA GLU A 92 -6.44 -14.64 -6.83
C GLU A 92 -7.57 -15.55 -6.32
N SER A 93 -8.76 -14.98 -6.17
CA SER A 93 -10.02 -15.64 -5.79
C SER A 93 -10.17 -16.01 -4.30
N GLY A 94 -11.07 -15.25 -3.63
CA GLY A 94 -12.01 -15.76 -2.62
C GLY A 94 -11.48 -16.60 -1.46
N ARG A 95 -11.09 -15.95 -0.37
CA ARG A 95 -11.31 -16.42 1.02
C ARG A 95 -10.96 -15.26 1.97
N HIS A 96 -11.84 -15.00 2.93
CA HIS A 96 -11.79 -13.91 3.93
C HIS A 96 -12.33 -12.53 3.49
N ALA A 97 -13.46 -12.52 2.78
CA ALA A 97 -14.53 -11.63 3.18
C ALA A 97 -15.38 -12.43 4.18
N THR A 98 -15.56 -11.92 5.40
CA THR A 98 -16.28 -12.53 6.55
C THR A 98 -15.71 -13.85 7.07
N GLN A 99 -14.98 -13.78 8.19
CA GLN A 99 -15.21 -14.71 9.30
C GLN A 99 -15.67 -13.87 10.49
N GLU A 100 -16.65 -14.46 11.17
CA GLU A 100 -17.61 -13.93 12.13
C GLU A 100 -16.99 -13.37 13.42
#